data_AF-A0A9X5LRA8-F1
#
_entry.id   AF-A0A9X5LRA8-F1
#
_cell.length_a   1.000
_cell.length_b   1.000
_cell.length_c   1.000
_cell.angle_alpha   90.00
_cell.angle_beta   90.00
_cell.angle_gamma   90.00
#
_symmetry.space_group_name_H-M   'P 1'
#
loop_
_entity.id
_entity.type
_entity.pdbx_description
1 polymer ?
#
loop_
_entity_poly.entity_id
_entity_poly.type
_entity_poly.pdbx_seq_one_letter_code
_entity_poly.pdbx_strand_id
1 'polypeptide(L)'
;MKYHQCVSTRSSVWYLDRVVLVLAVSLGLFGLVAWAILPPSQAPLGTSLGIPAASWFVTLVLGLVLRPFPTKLTGKVDADEMANAIARKMSIAWLGTTWPALILFVLAFLLHLPRAFVLLGMIADGVTMFLLLHPTDQRLEQFAETWCGDHYDPANPEIDRFLHGTPPASLT
;
A
#
# COMPACT_ATOMS: atom_id res chain seq x y z
N MET A 1 -0.98 -30.52 -9.82
CA MET A 1 0.42 -30.21 -9.44
C MET A 1 1.05 -29.41 -10.57
N LYS A 2 1.76 -28.33 -10.22
CA LYS A 2 2.63 -27.47 -11.04
C LYS A 2 1.95 -26.40 -11.92
N TYR A 3 1.90 -25.18 -11.39
CA TYR A 3 2.65 -24.06 -11.96
C TYR A 3 3.33 -23.29 -10.82
N HIS A 4 4.40 -23.88 -10.29
CA HIS A 4 5.48 -23.09 -9.72
C HIS A 4 6.31 -22.58 -10.90
N GLN A 5 5.84 -21.51 -11.54
CA GLN A 5 6.73 -20.57 -12.20
C GLN A 5 6.59 -19.26 -11.46
N CYS A 6 7.22 -19.22 -10.28
CA CYS A 6 7.86 -18.02 -9.77
C CYS A 6 8.93 -17.59 -10.79
N VAL A 7 8.50 -17.04 -11.92
CA VAL A 7 9.31 -16.11 -12.67
C VAL A 7 8.59 -14.79 -12.48
N SER A 8 9.22 -13.92 -11.71
CA SER A 8 8.86 -12.52 -11.55
C SER A 8 8.89 -11.84 -12.93
N THR A 9 7.88 -12.10 -13.75
CA THR A 9 7.56 -11.31 -14.93
C THR A 9 6.85 -10.07 -14.43
N ARG A 10 7.50 -8.94 -14.65
CA ARG A 10 7.17 -7.61 -14.15
C ARG A 10 5.73 -7.28 -14.52
N SER A 11 4.80 -7.38 -13.57
CA SER A 11 3.40 -7.01 -13.81
C SER A 11 3.31 -5.58 -14.35
N SER A 12 2.25 -5.30 -15.12
CA SER A 12 1.99 -3.95 -15.66
C SER A 12 1.98 -2.85 -14.58
N VAL A 13 1.72 -3.23 -13.33
CA VAL A 13 1.64 -2.35 -12.16
C VAL A 13 2.84 -2.41 -11.22
N TRP A 14 3.95 -3.04 -11.63
CA TRP A 14 5.19 -3.15 -10.83
C TRP A 14 5.72 -1.81 -10.30
N TYR A 15 5.48 -0.70 -11.02
CA TYR A 15 5.90 0.62 -10.56
C TYR A 15 5.19 1.05 -9.27
N LEU A 16 3.95 0.58 -9.03
CA LEU A 16 3.19 0.90 -7.82
C LEU A 16 3.86 0.30 -6.58
N ASP A 17 4.44 -0.89 -6.68
CA ASP A 17 5.19 -1.50 -5.59
C ASP A 17 6.36 -0.62 -5.15
N ARG A 18 7.15 -0.14 -6.12
CA ARG A 18 8.27 0.77 -5.83
C ARG A 18 7.81 2.07 -5.19
N VAL A 19 6.69 2.64 -5.65
CA VAL A 19 6.14 3.86 -5.06
C VAL A 19 5.75 3.61 -3.60
N VAL A 20 5.02 2.53 -3.32
CA VAL A 20 4.60 2.16 -1.95
C VAL A 20 5.81 1.91 -1.06
N LEU A 21 6.87 1.24 -1.56
CA LEU A 21 8.11 1.02 -0.84
C LEU A 21 8.83 2.33 -0.48
N VAL A 22 9.00 3.23 -1.47
CA VAL A 22 9.66 4.54 -1.26
C VAL A 22 8.91 5.34 -0.18
N LEU A 23 7.59 5.28 -0.19
CA LEU A 23 6.75 5.97 0.79
C LEU A 23 6.88 5.39 2.20
N ALA A 24 6.84 4.06 2.32
CA ALA A 24 7.05 3.38 3.61
C ALA A 24 8.43 3.72 4.20
N VAL A 25 9.48 3.73 3.38
CA VAL A 25 10.83 4.15 3.77
C VAL A 25 10.85 5.62 4.17
N SER A 26 10.17 6.50 3.42
CA SER A 26 10.09 7.92 3.70
C SER A 26 9.46 8.19 5.08
N LEU A 27 8.39 7.48 5.44
CA LEU A 27 7.76 7.59 6.76
C LEU A 27 8.72 7.18 7.89
N GLY A 28 9.50 6.12 7.69
CA GLY A 28 10.55 5.73 8.64
C GLY A 28 11.63 6.82 8.80
N LEU A 29 12.06 7.44 7.69
CA LEU A 29 13.00 8.55 7.71
C LEU A 29 12.41 9.78 8.43
N PHE A 30 11.13 10.09 8.22
CA PHE A 30 10.45 11.14 8.99
C PHE A 30 10.45 10.84 10.49
N GLY A 31 10.27 9.59 10.89
CA GLY A 31 10.42 9.17 12.29
C GLY A 31 11.82 9.42 12.84
N LEU A 32 12.87 9.17 12.05
CA LEU A 32 14.26 9.46 12.45
C LEU A 32 14.53 10.97 12.55
N VAL A 33 13.98 11.76 11.64
CA VAL A 33 14.04 13.22 11.72
C VAL A 33 13.32 13.72 12.97
N ALA A 34 12.12 13.20 13.25
CA ALA A 34 11.38 13.51 14.47
C ALA A 34 12.21 13.17 15.72
N TRP A 35 12.86 12.01 15.74
CA TRP A 35 13.75 11.61 16.83
C TRP A 35 14.90 12.60 17.08
N ALA A 36 15.50 13.16 16.03
CA ALA A 36 16.59 14.12 16.16
C ALA A 36 16.13 15.49 16.70
N ILE A 37 14.92 15.93 16.33
CA ILE A 37 14.47 17.32 16.57
C ILE A 37 13.55 17.44 17.79
N LEU A 38 12.74 16.43 18.09
CA LEU A 38 11.74 16.49 19.16
C LEU A 38 12.42 16.77 20.52
N PRO A 39 11.89 17.66 21.37
CA PRO A 39 12.41 17.87 22.72
C PRO A 39 12.22 16.64 23.63
N PRO A 40 12.94 16.54 24.76
CA PRO A 40 12.70 15.49 25.74
C PRO A 40 11.26 15.54 26.27
N SER A 41 10.63 14.36 26.34
CA SER A 41 9.21 14.24 26.66
C SER A 41 8.89 14.58 28.10
N GLN A 42 7.74 15.23 28.29
CA GLN A 42 7.09 15.43 29.59
C GLN A 42 5.69 14.80 29.64
N ALA A 43 5.28 14.13 28.57
CA ALA A 43 3.94 13.55 28.47
C ALA A 43 3.78 12.33 29.38
N PRO A 44 2.61 12.14 30.02
CA PRO A 44 2.32 10.94 30.78
C PRO A 44 2.35 9.70 29.89
N LEU A 45 2.66 8.55 30.49
CA LEU A 45 2.95 7.31 29.76
C LEU A 45 1.77 6.82 28.90
N GLY A 46 0.54 7.02 29.38
CA GLY A 46 -0.67 6.66 28.65
C GLY A 46 -0.84 7.44 27.35
N THR A 47 -0.60 8.75 27.35
CA THR A 47 -0.65 9.60 26.16
C THR A 47 0.52 9.32 25.21
N SER A 48 1.68 9.02 25.79
CA SER A 48 2.92 8.69 25.08
C SER A 48 2.83 7.44 24.21
N LEU A 49 2.12 6.40 24.68
CA LEU A 49 1.90 5.17 23.92
C LEU A 49 0.58 5.21 23.14
N GLY A 50 -0.46 5.80 23.73
CA GLY A 50 -1.80 5.81 23.18
C GLY A 50 -1.92 6.54 21.85
N ILE A 51 -1.23 7.68 21.68
CA ILE A 51 -1.32 8.47 20.44
C ILE A 51 -0.64 7.76 19.26
N PRO A 52 0.61 7.25 19.38
CA PRO A 52 1.21 6.43 18.32
C PRO A 52 0.42 5.17 18.00
N ALA A 53 -0.10 4.47 19.02
CA ALA A 53 -0.92 3.27 18.81
C ALA A 53 -2.26 3.59 18.12
N ALA A 54 -2.90 4.72 18.47
CA ALA A 54 -4.12 5.17 17.82
C ALA A 54 -3.88 5.57 16.37
N SER A 55 -2.78 6.27 16.07
CA SER A 55 -2.36 6.58 14.69
C SER A 55 -2.28 5.31 13.85
N TRP A 56 -1.51 4.34 14.34
CA TRP A 56 -1.35 3.04 13.70
C TRP A 56 -2.68 2.31 13.49
N PHE A 57 -3.54 2.28 14.51
CA PHE A 57 -4.84 1.65 14.40
C PHE A 57 -5.73 2.32 13.35
N VAL A 58 -5.72 3.65 13.27
CA VAL A 58 -6.45 4.40 12.23
C VAL A 58 -5.89 4.09 10.84
N THR A 59 -4.56 4.04 10.67
CA THR A 59 -3.92 3.64 9.41
C THR A 59 -4.38 2.25 8.96
N LEU A 60 -4.42 1.30 9.90
CA LEU A 60 -4.87 -0.07 9.65
C LEU A 60 -6.35 -0.11 9.22
N VAL A 61 -7.23 0.55 9.98
CA VAL A 61 -8.67 0.59 9.66
C VAL A 61 -8.91 1.26 8.31
N LEU A 62 -8.25 2.39 8.03
CA LEU A 62 -8.38 3.07 6.75
C LEU A 62 -7.89 2.20 5.59
N GLY A 63 -6.75 1.54 5.72
CA GLY A 63 -6.25 0.65 4.67
C GLY A 63 -7.18 -0.56 4.42
N LEU A 64 -7.81 -1.10 5.47
CA LEU A 64 -8.79 -2.18 5.35
C LEU A 64 -10.13 -1.72 4.75
N VAL A 65 -10.57 -0.49 5.04
CA VAL A 65 -11.83 0.08 4.52
C VAL A 65 -11.66 0.52 3.07
N LEU A 66 -10.55 1.18 2.74
CA LEU A 66 -10.30 1.72 1.40
C LEU A 66 -10.03 0.65 0.35
N ARG A 67 -9.69 -0.59 0.78
CA ARG A 67 -9.41 -1.79 -0.05
C ARG A 67 -8.86 -1.43 -1.45
N PRO A 68 -7.52 -1.35 -1.60
CA PRO A 68 -6.91 -0.92 -2.86
C PRO A 68 -7.27 -1.84 -4.04
N PHE A 69 -7.62 -3.10 -3.77
CA PHE A 69 -8.10 -4.07 -4.75
C PHE A 69 -9.62 -4.26 -4.60
N PRO A 70 -10.43 -3.58 -5.42
CA PRO A 70 -11.88 -3.71 -5.38
C PRO A 70 -12.32 -5.09 -5.89
N THR A 71 -13.39 -5.63 -5.30
CA THR A 71 -13.88 -7.00 -5.56
C THR A 71 -15.08 -7.06 -6.51
N LYS A 72 -15.53 -5.92 -7.06
CA LYS A 72 -16.63 -5.84 -8.04
C LYS A 72 -16.43 -4.66 -8.99
N LEU A 73 -15.77 -4.90 -10.11
CA LEU A 73 -15.71 -3.93 -11.21
C LEU A 73 -15.92 -4.70 -12.51
N THR A 74 -17.11 -4.65 -13.07
CA THR A 74 -17.38 -5.17 -14.42
C THR A 74 -16.95 -4.10 -15.43
N GLY A 75 -15.68 -4.14 -15.84
CA GLY A 75 -15.12 -3.31 -16.92
C GLY A 75 -14.84 -4.12 -18.17
N LYS A 76 -14.28 -3.48 -19.20
CA LYS A 76 -13.76 -4.22 -20.36
C LYS A 76 -12.53 -5.04 -19.94
N VAL A 77 -12.31 -6.16 -20.60
CA VAL A 77 -11.08 -6.96 -20.45
C VAL A 77 -9.98 -6.28 -21.28
N ASP A 78 -9.34 -5.29 -20.66
CA ASP A 78 -8.28 -4.46 -21.26
C ASP A 78 -7.20 -4.22 -20.18
N ALA A 79 -5.95 -4.55 -20.51
CA ALA A 79 -4.85 -4.48 -19.56
C ALA A 79 -4.59 -3.05 -19.03
N ASP A 80 -4.75 -2.05 -19.90
CA ASP A 80 -4.48 -0.64 -19.57
C ASP A 80 -5.60 -0.07 -18.69
N GLU A 81 -6.87 -0.46 -18.94
CA GLU A 81 -8.01 -0.08 -18.10
C GLU A 81 -7.91 -0.70 -16.70
N MET A 82 -7.56 -1.99 -16.62
CA MET A 82 -7.34 -2.71 -15.37
C MET A 82 -6.18 -2.11 -14.56
N ALA A 83 -5.04 -1.81 -15.21
CA ALA A 83 -3.90 -1.17 -14.57
C ALA A 83 -4.24 0.24 -14.04
N ASN A 84 -4.96 1.05 -14.82
CA ASN A 84 -5.39 2.39 -14.39
C ASN A 84 -6.37 2.34 -13.22
N ALA A 85 -7.28 1.36 -13.19
CA ALA A 85 -8.22 1.19 -12.10
C ALA A 85 -7.49 0.89 -10.77
N ILE A 86 -6.51 -0.01 -10.80
CA ILE A 86 -5.65 -0.30 -9.63
C ILE A 86 -4.87 0.94 -9.23
N ALA A 87 -4.20 1.61 -10.17
CA ALA A 87 -3.40 2.80 -9.89
C ALA A 87 -4.23 3.90 -9.21
N ARG A 88 -5.46 4.14 -9.70
CA ARG A 88 -6.38 5.11 -9.11
C ARG A 88 -6.81 4.73 -7.69
N LYS A 89 -7.17 3.47 -7.46
CA LYS A 89 -7.59 2.98 -6.13
C LYS A 89 -6.44 2.97 -5.14
N MET A 90 -5.26 2.54 -5.57
CA MET A 90 -4.00 2.65 -4.82
C MET A 90 -3.72 4.10 -4.43
N SER A 91 -3.90 5.06 -5.34
CA SER A 91 -3.67 6.48 -5.04
C SER A 91 -4.62 7.00 -3.97
N ILE A 92 -5.90 6.62 -4.00
CA ILE A 92 -6.89 6.99 -2.98
C ILE A 92 -6.56 6.34 -1.64
N ALA A 93 -6.25 5.04 -1.65
CA ALA A 93 -5.88 4.29 -0.45
C ALA A 93 -4.62 4.89 0.19
N TRP A 94 -3.61 5.19 -0.61
CA TRP A 94 -2.39 5.88 -0.18
C TRP A 94 -2.69 7.24 0.46
N LEU A 95 -3.44 8.10 -0.23
CA LEU A 95 -3.80 9.43 0.31
C LEU A 95 -4.49 9.28 1.65
N GLY A 96 -5.43 8.34 1.78
CA GLY A 96 -6.14 8.09 3.04
C GLY A 96 -5.23 7.60 4.16
N THR A 97 -4.35 6.63 3.91
CA THR A 97 -3.51 6.00 4.94
C THR A 97 -2.29 6.82 5.35
N THR A 98 -1.94 7.89 4.62
CA THR A 98 -0.78 8.74 4.95
C THR A 98 -1.10 9.77 6.04
N TRP A 99 -2.36 10.22 6.14
CA TRP A 99 -2.78 11.26 7.07
C TRP A 99 -2.51 10.93 8.55
N PRO A 100 -2.79 9.72 9.07
CA PRO A 100 -2.56 9.42 10.48
C PRO A 100 -1.09 9.62 10.88
N ALA A 101 -0.14 9.18 10.05
CA ALA A 101 1.29 9.36 10.30
C ALA A 101 1.71 10.84 10.32
N LEU A 102 1.15 11.66 9.42
CA LEU A 102 1.40 13.12 9.41
C LEU A 102 0.78 13.81 10.64
N ILE A 103 -0.42 13.40 11.04
CA ILE A 103 -1.08 13.90 12.26
C ILE A 103 -0.26 13.51 13.49
N LEU A 104 0.21 12.26 13.56
CA LEU A 104 1.09 11.79 14.62
C LEU A 104 2.37 12.63 14.70
N PHE A 105 2.99 12.89 13.56
CA PHE A 105 4.20 13.73 13.50
C PHE A 105 3.92 15.13 14.08
N VAL A 106 2.84 15.80 13.66
CA VAL A 106 2.48 17.12 14.20
C VAL A 106 2.14 17.07 15.69
N LEU A 107 1.35 16.08 16.12
CA LEU A 107 0.99 15.88 17.53
C LEU A 107 2.21 15.62 18.40
N ALA A 108 3.24 14.94 17.88
CA ALA A 108 4.48 14.71 18.62
C ALA A 108 5.15 16.01 19.06
N PHE A 109 5.16 17.04 18.21
CA PHE A 109 5.69 18.37 18.55
C PHE A 109 4.79 19.12 19.52
N LEU A 110 3.48 19.09 19.29
CA LEU A 110 2.53 19.82 20.14
C LEU A 110 2.49 19.26 21.57
N LEU A 111 2.52 17.93 21.70
CA LEU A 111 2.35 17.23 22.98
C LEU A 111 3.66 16.76 23.60
N HIS A 112 4.80 17.07 22.97
CA HIS A 112 6.12 16.67 23.44
C HIS A 112 6.20 15.17 23.73
N LEU A 113 5.73 14.35 22.78
CA LEU A 113 5.68 12.89 22.93
C LEU A 113 7.09 12.29 22.94
N PRO A 114 7.29 11.11 23.56
CA PRO A 114 8.58 10.45 23.54
C PRO A 114 8.99 10.08 22.11
N ARG A 115 10.18 10.54 21.75
CA ARG A 115 10.85 10.26 20.46
C ARG A 115 10.74 8.79 20.04
N ALA A 116 10.91 7.87 21.00
CA ALA A 116 10.87 6.43 20.77
C ALA A 116 9.50 5.94 20.29
N PHE A 117 8.43 6.34 20.98
CA PHE A 117 7.10 5.87 20.59
C PHE A 117 6.62 6.53 19.30
N VAL A 118 7.04 7.77 19.03
CA VAL A 118 6.78 8.43 17.74
C VAL A 118 7.50 7.70 16.61
N LEU A 119 8.80 7.40 16.76
CA LEU A 119 9.56 6.64 15.77
C LEU A 119 8.93 5.27 15.51
N LEU A 120 8.59 4.53 16.56
CA LEU A 120 7.94 3.22 16.43
C LEU A 120 6.57 3.33 15.77
N GLY A 121 5.79 4.36 16.09
CA GLY A 121 4.51 4.65 15.44
C GLY A 121 4.65 4.90 13.95
N MET A 122 5.61 5.75 13.54
CA MET A 122 5.84 6.06 12.13
C MET A 122 6.36 4.85 11.33
N ILE A 123 7.19 4.00 11.95
CA ILE A 123 7.61 2.73 11.35
C ILE A 123 6.42 1.79 11.22
N ALA A 124 5.59 1.65 12.27
CA ALA A 124 4.41 0.80 12.23
C ALA A 124 3.39 1.26 11.18
N ASP A 125 3.18 2.57 11.04
CA ASP A 125 2.36 3.19 9.99
C ASP A 125 2.92 2.84 8.60
N GLY A 126 4.22 3.04 8.37
CA GLY A 126 4.88 2.75 7.10
C GLY A 126 4.83 1.26 6.72
N VAL A 127 5.09 0.36 7.67
CA VAL A 127 5.00 -1.09 7.46
C VAL A 127 3.57 -1.52 7.18
N THR A 128 2.60 -0.99 7.92
CA THR A 128 1.19 -1.32 7.73
C THR A 128 0.69 -0.86 6.37
N MET A 129 1.04 0.37 5.98
CA MET A 129 0.75 0.90 4.67
C MET A 129 1.39 0.05 3.57
N PHE A 130 2.64 -0.36 3.72
CA PHE A 130 3.31 -1.26 2.79
C PHE A 130 2.56 -2.59 2.66
N LEU A 131 2.28 -3.29 3.77
CA LEU A 131 1.61 -4.59 3.74
C LEU A 131 0.17 -4.53 3.20
N LEU A 132 -0.55 -3.44 3.47
CA LEU A 132 -1.91 -3.26 2.98
C LEU A 132 -1.95 -2.89 1.50
N LEU A 133 -0.99 -2.12 1.01
CA LEU A 133 -0.96 -1.64 -0.38
C LEU A 133 -0.11 -2.52 -1.30
N HIS A 134 0.80 -3.34 -0.80
CA HIS A 134 1.72 -4.11 -1.63
C HIS A 134 0.95 -4.99 -2.65
N PRO A 135 1.21 -4.80 -3.95
CA PRO A 135 0.54 -5.54 -5.02
C PRO A 135 1.23 -6.90 -5.19
N THR A 136 0.84 -7.88 -4.38
CA THR A 136 1.27 -9.28 -4.57
C THR A 136 0.58 -9.89 -5.79
N ASP A 137 1.24 -10.83 -6.48
CA ASP A 137 0.67 -11.57 -7.61
C ASP A 137 -0.72 -12.14 -7.30
N GLN A 138 -0.90 -12.74 -6.12
CA GLN A 138 -2.20 -13.28 -5.68
C GLN A 138 -3.32 -12.22 -5.59
N ARG A 139 -2.98 -10.98 -5.21
CA ARG A 139 -3.96 -9.87 -5.14
C ARG A 139 -4.31 -9.34 -6.52
N LEU A 140 -3.35 -9.34 -7.44
CA LEU A 140 -3.56 -8.97 -8.84
C LEU A 140 -4.39 -10.02 -9.57
N GLU A 141 -4.15 -11.31 -9.30
CA GLU A 141 -4.94 -12.41 -9.83
C GLU A 141 -6.38 -12.36 -9.32
N GLN A 142 -6.58 -12.22 -7.99
CA GLN A 142 -7.92 -12.04 -7.41
C GLN A 142 -8.65 -10.80 -7.96
N PHE A 143 -7.92 -9.71 -8.22
CA PHE A 143 -8.49 -8.54 -8.88
C PHE A 143 -8.91 -8.87 -10.32
N ALA A 144 -8.06 -9.55 -11.10
CA ALA A 144 -8.39 -9.94 -12.48
C ALA A 144 -9.60 -10.89 -12.53
N GLU A 145 -9.66 -11.89 -11.64
CA GLU A 145 -10.80 -12.80 -11.50
C GLU A 145 -12.09 -12.03 -11.20
N THR A 146 -12.04 -11.09 -10.26
CA THR A 146 -13.23 -10.30 -9.87
C THR A 146 -13.60 -9.22 -10.89
N TRP A 147 -12.65 -8.73 -11.68
CA TRP A 147 -12.88 -7.75 -12.73
C TRP A 147 -13.49 -8.39 -13.99
N CYS A 148 -12.89 -9.48 -14.45
CA CYS A 148 -13.31 -10.19 -15.66
C CYS A 148 -14.54 -11.08 -15.41
N GLY A 149 -14.77 -11.54 -14.19
CA GLY A 149 -15.89 -12.41 -13.83
C GLY A 149 -15.91 -13.68 -14.66
N ASP A 150 -17.04 -13.99 -15.29
CA ASP A 150 -17.20 -15.18 -16.15
C ASP A 150 -16.29 -15.18 -17.40
N HIS A 151 -15.70 -14.02 -17.74
CA HIS A 151 -14.78 -13.87 -18.88
C HIS A 151 -13.31 -13.99 -18.46
N TYR A 152 -13.03 -14.37 -17.21
CA TYR A 152 -11.69 -14.62 -16.75
C TYR A 152 -11.13 -15.89 -17.43
N ASP A 153 -10.14 -15.69 -18.30
CA ASP A 153 -9.35 -16.76 -18.89
C ASP A 153 -7.87 -16.38 -18.74
N PRO A 154 -7.06 -17.13 -17.97
CA PRO A 154 -5.64 -16.83 -17.80
C PRO A 154 -4.84 -16.94 -19.12
N ALA A 155 -5.38 -17.59 -20.15
CA ALA A 155 -4.79 -17.62 -21.49
C ALA A 155 -5.14 -16.38 -22.35
N ASN A 156 -5.98 -15.48 -21.87
CA ASN A 156 -6.32 -14.26 -22.59
C ASN A 156 -5.10 -13.32 -22.63
N PRO A 157 -4.66 -12.87 -23.82
CA PRO A 157 -3.48 -12.03 -23.97
C PRO A 157 -3.54 -10.72 -23.18
N GLU A 158 -4.73 -10.15 -22.95
CA GLU A 158 -4.88 -8.92 -22.16
C GLU A 158 -4.70 -9.18 -20.65
N ILE A 159 -5.20 -10.32 -20.16
CA ILE A 159 -5.05 -10.72 -18.75
C ILE A 159 -3.61 -11.14 -18.48
N ASP A 160 -2.99 -11.89 -19.39
CA ASP A 160 -1.57 -12.25 -19.33
C ASP A 160 -0.67 -11.01 -19.36
N ARG A 161 -0.95 -10.06 -20.26
CA ARG A 161 -0.24 -8.77 -20.30
C ARG A 161 -0.40 -7.95 -19.02
N PHE A 162 -1.59 -7.97 -18.41
CA PHE A 162 -1.83 -7.29 -17.15
C PHE A 162 -1.01 -7.92 -15.99
N LEU A 163 -1.07 -9.25 -15.84
CA LEU A 163 -0.45 -10.00 -14.76
C LEU A 163 1.08 -10.10 -14.92
N HIS A 164 1.56 -10.34 -16.14
CA HIS A 164 2.95 -10.70 -16.42
C HIS A 164 3.70 -9.68 -17.28
N GLY A 165 3.02 -8.65 -17.82
CA GLY A 165 3.66 -7.63 -18.64
C GLY A 165 4.18 -8.17 -19.98
N THR A 166 3.70 -9.33 -20.42
CA THR A 166 4.03 -9.97 -21.70
C THR A 166 3.47 -9.15 -22.87
N PRO A 167 4.29 -8.76 -23.86
CA PRO A 167 3.77 -8.15 -25.08
C PRO A 167 2.91 -9.16 -25.86
N PRO A 168 1.88 -8.72 -26.59
CA PRO A 168 1.04 -9.61 -27.38
C PRO A 168 1.89 -10.42 -28.37
N ALA A 169 1.57 -11.71 -28.53
CA ALA A 169 2.31 -12.68 -29.34
C ALA A 169 2.43 -12.32 -30.84
N SER A 170 1.80 -11.23 -31.28
CA SER A 170 1.85 -10.71 -32.67
C SER A 170 3.06 -9.82 -32.97
N LEU A 171 4.06 -9.75 -32.09
CA LEU A 171 5.26 -8.90 -32.26
C LEU A 171 6.60 -9.68 -32.32
N THR A 172 6.56 -10.99 -32.56
CA THR A 172 7.74 -11.79 -32.92
C THR A 172 7.69 -12.25 -34.37
#